data_AF-A0A525WJ08-F1
#
_entry.id   AF-A0A525WJ08-F1
#
_cell.length_a   1.000
_cell.length_b   1.000
_cell.length_c   1.000
_cell.angle_alpha   90.00
_cell.angle_beta   90.00
_cell.angle_gamma   90.00
#
_symmetry.space_group_name_H-M   'P 1'
#
loop_
_entity.id
_entity.type
_entity.pdbx_description
1 polymer ?
#
loop_
_entity_poly.entity_id
_entity_poly.type
_entity_poly.pdbx_seq_one_letter_code
_entity_poly.pdbx_strand_id
1 'polypeptide(L)'
;MLDDVEAGSEDFGGNLIGPKAIEQYFEYFFFNRHQEMDYPVSAQTVGRDDTLLNLLSINSMAMDEYGRSHDTAPNIYLRQSFMSAARAFKVIDAATRGIIVPYGEAGRDLVNKLCSAFEVEKQFVLLRRAQQYTVNVFPQDLEKLQKAGAVSAIQKDVDILHLSDARYYDQSFGLSQTPEGTMEVLYA
;
A
#
# COMPACT_ATOMS: atom_id res chain seq x y z
N MET A 1 -2.97 -6.33 26.08
CA MET A 1 -4.29 -6.53 26.70
C MET A 1 -4.68 -8.00 26.76
N LEU A 2 -4.86 -8.73 25.65
CA LEU A 2 -5.18 -10.18 25.73
C LEU A 2 -4.01 -11.00 26.30
N ASP A 3 -2.79 -10.71 25.83
CA ASP A 3 -1.58 -11.34 26.35
C ASP A 3 -1.29 -10.94 27.82
N ASP A 4 -1.72 -9.74 28.23
CA ASP A 4 -1.59 -9.24 29.61
C ASP A 4 -2.59 -9.90 30.58
N VAL A 5 -3.80 -10.23 30.08
CA VAL A 5 -4.77 -11.07 30.81
C VAL A 5 -4.22 -12.49 31.00
N GLU A 6 -3.65 -13.07 29.94
CA GLU A 6 -3.05 -14.42 29.99
C GLU A 6 -1.79 -14.47 30.87
N ALA A 7 -1.00 -13.39 30.90
CA ALA A 7 0.17 -13.25 31.77
C ALA A 7 -0.19 -12.95 33.24
N GLY A 8 -1.46 -12.68 33.56
CA GLY A 8 -1.93 -12.35 34.91
C GLY A 8 -1.44 -10.99 35.42
N SER A 9 -0.99 -10.10 34.52
CA SER A 9 -0.50 -8.76 34.87
C SER A 9 -1.63 -7.76 35.13
N GLU A 10 -2.85 -8.03 34.65
CA GLU A 10 -4.01 -7.15 34.82
C GLU A 10 -5.27 -7.91 35.29
N ASP A 11 -5.83 -7.52 36.42
CA ASP A 11 -7.11 -8.06 36.93
C ASP A 11 -8.29 -7.21 36.43
N PHE A 12 -8.89 -7.65 35.32
CA PHE A 12 -10.11 -7.08 34.76
C PHE A 12 -11.40 -7.48 35.49
N GLY A 13 -11.28 -8.04 36.71
CA GLY A 13 -12.42 -8.55 37.47
C GLY A 13 -13.06 -9.78 36.82
N GLY A 14 -12.28 -10.56 36.07
CA GLY A 14 -12.73 -11.75 35.35
C GLY A 14 -13.66 -11.49 34.16
N ASN A 15 -13.85 -10.23 33.75
CA ASN A 15 -14.71 -9.88 32.62
C ASN A 15 -14.00 -8.96 31.62
N LEU A 16 -13.57 -9.55 30.50
CA LEU A 16 -12.88 -8.87 29.39
C LEU A 16 -13.71 -7.81 28.66
N ILE A 17 -15.04 -7.82 28.83
CA ILE A 17 -15.95 -6.79 28.30
C ILE A 17 -16.59 -5.97 29.42
N GLY A 18 -16.08 -6.09 30.64
CA GLY A 18 -16.54 -5.34 31.79
C GLY A 18 -16.05 -3.89 31.77
N PRO A 19 -16.66 -2.99 32.57
CA PRO A 19 -16.30 -1.58 32.60
C PRO A 19 -14.80 -1.33 32.83
N LYS A 20 -14.14 -2.11 33.71
CA LYS A 20 -12.69 -2.01 33.98
C LYS A 20 -11.83 -2.31 32.75
N ALA A 21 -12.18 -3.34 31.99
CA ALA A 21 -11.48 -3.69 30.76
C ALA A 21 -11.67 -2.63 29.68
N ILE A 22 -12.90 -2.10 29.56
CA ILE A 22 -13.21 -1.02 28.62
C ILE A 22 -12.43 0.25 28.96
N GLU A 23 -12.37 0.64 30.24
CA GLU A 23 -11.65 1.83 30.70
C GLU A 23 -10.15 1.74 30.37
N GLN A 24 -9.51 0.63 30.71
CA GLN A 24 -8.09 0.39 30.38
C GLN A 24 -7.85 0.33 28.87
N TYR A 25 -8.76 -0.29 28.10
CA TYR A 25 -8.68 -0.27 26.64
C TYR A 25 -8.63 1.16 26.10
N PHE A 26 -9.53 2.04 26.54
CA PHE A 26 -9.52 3.44 26.10
C PHE A 26 -8.30 4.20 26.61
N GLU A 27 -7.83 3.93 27.82
CA GLU A 27 -6.57 4.50 28.34
C GLU A 27 -5.38 4.17 27.44
N TYR A 28 -5.18 2.88 27.14
CA TYR A 28 -4.05 2.42 26.33
C TYR A 28 -4.17 2.79 24.85
N PHE A 29 -5.33 2.57 24.22
CA PHE A 29 -5.45 2.67 22.77
C PHE A 29 -5.95 4.02 22.27
N PHE A 30 -6.58 4.83 23.12
CA PHE A 30 -7.10 6.14 22.73
C PHE A 30 -6.32 7.27 23.41
N PHE A 31 -6.31 7.30 24.75
CA PHE A 31 -5.71 8.42 25.49
C PHE A 31 -4.18 8.45 25.37
N ASN A 32 -3.51 7.33 25.59
CA ASN A 32 -2.05 7.25 25.47
C ASN A 32 -1.55 7.49 24.04
N ARG A 33 -2.40 7.23 23.04
CA ARG A 33 -2.08 7.38 21.61
C ARG A 33 -2.64 8.65 20.99
N HIS A 34 -3.18 9.58 21.78
CA HIS A 34 -3.85 10.79 21.26
C HIS A 34 -2.98 11.59 20.26
N GLN A 35 -1.65 11.58 20.44
CA GLN A 35 -0.69 12.26 19.56
C GLN A 35 -0.54 11.62 18.17
N GLU A 36 -1.03 10.40 17.98
CA GLU A 36 -1.03 9.69 16.70
C GLU A 36 -2.38 9.78 15.99
N MET A 37 -3.44 10.21 16.69
CA MET A 37 -4.83 10.12 16.22
C MET A 37 -5.22 11.19 15.21
N ASP A 38 -4.46 12.28 15.12
CA ASP A 38 -4.55 13.24 14.03
C ASP A 38 -3.83 12.75 12.75
N TYR A 39 -3.11 11.63 12.86
CA TYR A 39 -2.30 10.99 11.83
C TYR A 39 -1.22 11.94 11.28
N PRO A 40 -0.11 12.11 12.01
CA PRO A 40 0.99 12.97 11.60
C PRO A 40 1.56 12.56 10.25
N VAL A 41 1.83 13.54 9.39
CA VAL A 41 2.50 13.37 8.10
C VAL A 41 3.74 14.25 8.04
N SER A 42 4.82 13.72 7.50
CA SER A 42 6.11 14.41 7.51
C SER A 42 6.29 15.36 6.33
N ALA A 43 7.17 16.34 6.52
CA ALA A 43 7.60 17.24 5.46
C ALA A 43 8.16 16.53 4.22
N GLN A 44 8.75 15.34 4.35
CA GLN A 44 9.22 14.58 3.18
C GLN A 44 8.07 14.13 2.27
N THR A 45 6.88 13.92 2.83
CA THR A 45 5.75 13.34 2.09
C THR A 45 4.81 14.41 1.54
N VAL A 46 4.57 15.49 2.28
CA VAL A 46 3.61 16.54 1.88
C VAL A 46 4.22 17.94 1.76
N GLY A 47 5.53 18.09 1.98
CA GLY A 47 6.26 19.35 1.85
C GLY A 47 6.31 20.20 3.11
N ARG A 48 5.60 19.80 4.17
CA ARG A 48 5.63 20.38 5.53
C ARG A 48 5.20 19.33 6.55
N ASP A 49 5.56 19.51 7.81
CA ASP A 49 4.98 18.70 8.87
C ASP A 49 3.53 19.12 9.07
N ASP A 50 2.62 18.15 9.05
CA ASP A 50 1.18 18.38 9.07
C ASP A 50 0.47 17.13 9.61
N THR A 51 -0.85 17.07 9.54
CA THR A 51 -1.65 15.90 9.91
C THR A 51 -2.66 15.57 8.82
N LEU A 52 -2.99 14.30 8.60
CA LEU A 52 -4.03 13.93 7.62
C LEU A 52 -5.36 14.57 7.99
N LEU A 53 -5.66 14.67 9.28
CA LEU A 53 -6.87 15.35 9.77
C LEU A 53 -6.92 16.80 9.30
N ASN A 54 -5.82 17.56 9.42
CA ASN A 54 -5.79 18.95 8.97
C ASN A 54 -5.89 19.05 7.44
N LEU A 55 -5.15 18.20 6.70
CA LEU A 55 -5.19 18.17 5.23
C LEU A 55 -6.60 17.86 4.68
N LEU A 56 -7.38 17.02 5.36
CA LEU A 56 -8.74 16.65 4.98
C LEU A 56 -9.83 17.55 5.59
N SER A 57 -9.46 18.52 6.43
CA SER A 57 -10.37 19.44 7.09
C SER A 57 -10.20 20.87 6.54
N ILE A 58 -10.17 21.88 7.40
CA ILE A 58 -10.06 23.28 7.03
C ILE A 58 -8.69 23.65 6.43
N ASN A 59 -7.69 22.77 6.56
CA ASN A 59 -6.33 22.98 6.08
C ASN A 59 -5.76 24.32 6.55
N SER A 60 -5.83 24.55 7.88
CA SER A 60 -5.56 25.85 8.49
C SER A 60 -4.19 26.39 8.10
N MET A 61 -3.17 25.54 8.13
CA MET A 61 -1.81 25.90 7.75
C MET A 61 -1.69 26.46 6.32
N ALA A 62 -2.43 25.92 5.35
CA ALA A 62 -2.41 26.46 3.99
C ALA A 62 -3.20 27.77 3.88
N MET A 63 -4.28 27.90 4.64
CA MET A 63 -5.08 29.12 4.70
C MET A 63 -4.32 30.28 5.34
N ASP A 64 -3.60 30.01 6.43
CA ASP A 64 -2.79 30.98 7.14
C ASP A 64 -1.65 31.49 6.25
N GLU A 65 -0.98 30.60 5.51
CA GLU A 65 0.10 30.96 4.61
C GLU A 65 -0.40 31.77 3.39
N TYR A 66 -1.58 31.42 2.87
CA TYR A 66 -2.22 32.24 1.83
C TYR A 66 -2.58 33.63 2.36
N GLY A 67 -3.15 33.71 3.57
CA GLY A 67 -3.50 34.96 4.22
C GLY A 67 -2.28 35.87 4.44
N ARG A 68 -1.14 35.31 4.84
CA ARG A 68 0.12 36.07 4.99
C ARG A 68 0.67 36.65 3.68
N SER A 69 0.41 35.99 2.56
CA SER A 69 0.95 36.38 1.25
C SER A 69 0.01 37.28 0.44
N HIS A 70 -1.30 37.23 0.70
CA HIS A 70 -2.32 37.90 -0.10
C HIS A 70 -3.30 38.77 0.73
N ASP A 71 -3.10 38.89 2.05
CA ASP A 71 -3.93 39.63 3.02
C ASP A 71 -5.44 39.32 2.96
N THR A 72 -5.81 38.19 2.35
CA THR A 72 -7.19 37.79 2.09
C THR A 72 -7.33 36.27 2.14
N ALA A 73 -8.54 35.78 2.40
CA ALA A 73 -8.82 34.36 2.30
C ALA A 73 -8.92 33.94 0.83
N PRO A 74 -8.44 32.73 0.46
CA PRO A 74 -8.55 32.26 -0.91
C PRO A 74 -10.01 32.05 -1.30
N ASN A 75 -10.38 32.49 -2.49
CA ASN A 75 -11.74 32.37 -3.03
C ASN A 75 -12.01 30.96 -3.58
N ILE A 76 -11.91 29.95 -2.70
CA ILE A 76 -12.18 28.54 -2.98
C ILE A 76 -13.10 27.96 -1.91
N TYR A 77 -14.05 27.12 -2.34
CA TYR A 77 -15.01 26.47 -1.44
C TYR A 77 -14.43 25.25 -0.72
N LEU A 78 -13.55 24.50 -1.40
CA LEU A 78 -12.86 23.34 -0.84
C LEU A 78 -11.41 23.72 -0.55
N ARG A 79 -11.01 23.57 0.71
CA ARG A 79 -9.67 23.92 1.22
C ARG A 79 -8.80 22.70 1.46
N GLN A 80 -9.40 21.50 1.38
CA GLN A 80 -8.78 20.22 1.63
C GLN A 80 -7.70 19.91 0.58
N SER A 81 -6.55 19.42 1.04
CA SER A 81 -5.49 18.91 0.18
C SER A 81 -5.69 17.42 -0.09
N PHE A 82 -6.80 17.04 -0.76
CA PHE A 82 -7.15 15.63 -1.02
C PHE A 82 -6.02 14.84 -1.69
N MET A 83 -5.34 15.43 -2.68
CA MET A 83 -4.23 14.78 -3.37
C MET A 83 -3.06 14.49 -2.44
N SER A 84 -2.66 15.47 -1.61
CA SER A 84 -1.56 15.30 -0.64
C SER A 84 -1.93 14.28 0.43
N ALA A 85 -3.17 14.35 0.94
CA ALA A 85 -3.68 13.39 1.92
C ALA A 85 -3.73 11.97 1.36
N ALA A 86 -4.22 11.79 0.13
CA ALA A 86 -4.27 10.49 -0.53
C ALA A 86 -2.87 9.91 -0.80
N ARG A 87 -1.88 10.75 -1.12
CA ARG A 87 -0.49 10.31 -1.29
C ARG A 87 0.16 9.90 0.03
N ALA A 88 -0.16 10.59 1.13
CA ALA A 88 0.42 10.33 2.43
C ALA A 88 -0.26 9.17 3.18
N PHE A 89 -1.55 8.96 2.96
CA PHE A 89 -2.33 7.96 3.66
C PHE A 89 -1.97 6.53 3.20
N LYS A 90 -1.72 5.65 4.17
CA LYS A 90 -1.55 4.22 3.96
C LYS A 90 -2.48 3.46 4.93
N VAL A 91 -3.39 2.66 4.40
CA VAL A 91 -4.32 1.84 5.21
C VAL A 91 -3.58 0.80 6.03
N ILE A 92 -2.56 0.19 5.42
CA ILE A 92 -1.65 -0.77 6.03
C ILE A 92 -0.25 -0.34 5.63
N ASP A 93 0.66 -0.17 6.58
CA ASP A 93 2.07 0.16 6.28
C ASP A 93 2.87 -1.07 5.82
N ALA A 94 2.19 -1.99 5.11
CA ALA A 94 2.83 -3.02 4.33
C ALA A 94 2.94 -2.46 2.91
N ALA A 95 4.09 -1.88 2.59
CA ALA A 95 4.40 -1.37 1.25
C ALA A 95 4.57 -2.49 0.22
N THR A 96 3.73 -3.52 0.26
CA THR A 96 3.77 -4.60 -0.72
C THR A 96 3.33 -4.07 -2.07
N ARG A 97 4.00 -4.52 -3.12
CA ARG A 97 3.72 -4.13 -4.49
C ARG A 97 3.24 -5.35 -5.27
N GLY A 98 2.20 -5.15 -6.08
CA GLY A 98 1.63 -6.19 -6.91
C GLY A 98 2.53 -6.51 -8.11
N ILE A 99 2.77 -7.80 -8.34
CA ILE A 99 3.44 -8.32 -9.53
C ILE A 99 2.50 -9.32 -10.21
N ILE A 100 2.31 -9.18 -11.52
CA ILE A 100 1.53 -10.12 -12.31
C ILE A 100 2.37 -11.39 -12.55
N VAL A 101 1.86 -12.55 -12.15
CA VAL A 101 2.53 -13.84 -12.31
C VAL A 101 1.92 -14.65 -13.45
N PRO A 102 2.73 -15.40 -14.23
CA PRO A 102 2.26 -16.23 -15.34
C PRO A 102 1.65 -17.57 -14.85
N TYR A 103 0.64 -17.51 -13.97
CA TYR A 103 -0.03 -18.72 -13.45
C TYR A 103 -0.91 -19.39 -14.51
N GLY A 104 -0.53 -20.61 -14.90
CA GLY A 104 -1.21 -21.37 -15.94
C GLY A 104 -1.16 -20.72 -17.33
N GLU A 105 -1.83 -21.34 -18.29
CA GLU A 105 -1.90 -20.86 -19.67
C GLU A 105 -2.58 -19.48 -19.75
N ALA A 106 -3.69 -19.31 -19.03
CA ALA A 106 -4.45 -18.05 -19.03
C ALA A 106 -3.65 -16.87 -18.45
N GLY A 107 -2.81 -17.10 -17.43
CA GLY A 107 -1.95 -16.05 -16.86
C GLY A 107 -0.82 -15.64 -17.82
N ARG A 108 -0.22 -16.61 -18.52
CA ARG A 108 0.81 -16.35 -19.55
C ARG A 108 0.24 -15.55 -20.72
N ASP A 109 -0.92 -15.98 -21.22
CA ASP A 109 -1.65 -15.28 -22.27
C ASP A 109 -2.00 -13.84 -21.86
N LEU A 110 -2.35 -13.64 -20.60
CA LEU A 110 -2.67 -12.33 -20.07
C LEU A 110 -1.45 -11.41 -20.03
N VAL A 111 -0.30 -11.91 -19.54
CA VAL A 111 0.96 -11.15 -19.57
C VAL A 111 1.34 -10.80 -21.00
N ASN A 112 1.26 -11.75 -21.94
CA ASN A 112 1.53 -11.51 -23.36
C ASN A 112 0.61 -10.44 -23.96
N LYS A 113 -0.69 -10.49 -23.65
CA LYS A 113 -1.67 -9.48 -24.09
C LYS A 113 -1.39 -8.11 -23.50
N LEU A 114 -0.96 -8.02 -22.24
CA LEU A 114 -0.60 -6.76 -21.60
C LEU A 114 0.68 -6.17 -22.20
N CYS A 115 1.70 -6.99 -22.43
CA CYS A 115 2.94 -6.54 -23.06
C CYS A 115 2.75 -6.08 -24.51
N SER A 116 1.77 -6.64 -25.23
CA SER A 116 1.48 -6.29 -26.64
C SER A 116 0.36 -5.24 -26.82
N ALA A 117 -0.38 -4.89 -25.77
CA ALA A 117 -1.50 -3.96 -25.87
C ALA A 117 -1.04 -2.52 -26.15
N PHE A 118 -1.78 -1.79 -26.97
CA PHE A 118 -1.60 -0.35 -27.11
C PHE A 118 -2.36 0.38 -26.00
N GLU A 119 -1.71 1.35 -25.34
CA GLU A 119 -2.26 2.12 -24.21
C GLU A 119 -2.88 1.24 -23.11
N VAL A 120 -2.05 0.42 -22.44
CA VAL A 120 -2.51 -0.53 -21.41
C VAL A 120 -3.40 0.09 -20.34
N GLU A 121 -3.15 1.34 -19.96
CA GLU A 121 -3.92 2.08 -18.97
C GLU A 121 -5.41 2.20 -19.33
N LYS A 122 -5.74 2.18 -20.63
CA LYS A 122 -7.13 2.22 -21.13
C LYS A 122 -7.75 0.82 -21.27
N GLN A 123 -6.98 -0.24 -21.08
CA GLN A 123 -7.44 -1.63 -21.21
C GLN A 123 -8.07 -2.15 -19.90
N PHE A 124 -9.12 -1.48 -19.42
CA PHE A 124 -9.75 -1.77 -18.13
C PHE A 124 -10.17 -3.24 -17.95
N VAL A 125 -10.64 -3.90 -19.02
CA VAL A 125 -11.03 -5.31 -18.98
C VAL A 125 -9.81 -6.21 -18.76
N LEU A 126 -8.69 -5.94 -19.43
CA LEU A 126 -7.45 -6.70 -19.25
C LEU A 126 -6.86 -6.46 -17.87
N LEU A 127 -6.80 -5.21 -17.41
CA LEU A 127 -6.32 -4.84 -16.08
C LEU A 127 -7.16 -5.50 -14.97
N ARG A 128 -8.48 -5.56 -15.13
CA ARG A 128 -9.36 -6.24 -14.18
C ARG A 128 -9.12 -7.75 -14.13
N ARG A 129 -8.82 -8.38 -15.27
CA ARG A 129 -8.42 -9.80 -15.29
C ARG A 129 -7.04 -9.98 -14.65
N ALA A 130 -6.10 -9.06 -14.86
CA ALA A 130 -4.75 -9.10 -14.30
C ALA A 130 -4.72 -9.12 -12.78
N GLN A 131 -5.70 -8.49 -12.12
CA GLN A 131 -5.81 -8.52 -10.66
C GLN A 131 -5.89 -9.94 -10.08
N GLN A 132 -6.50 -10.91 -10.79
CA GLN A 132 -6.58 -12.31 -10.34
C GLN A 132 -5.24 -13.05 -10.40
N TYR A 133 -4.30 -12.53 -11.20
CA TYR A 133 -2.96 -13.06 -11.40
C TYR A 133 -1.91 -12.18 -10.72
N THR A 134 -2.31 -11.29 -9.81
CA THR A 134 -1.40 -10.38 -9.11
C THR A 134 -1.09 -10.90 -7.72
N VAL A 135 0.19 -11.02 -7.40
CA VAL A 135 0.68 -11.37 -6.06
C VAL A 135 1.35 -10.16 -5.43
N ASN A 136 1.04 -9.89 -4.16
CA ASN A 136 1.66 -8.81 -3.40
C ASN A 136 3.02 -9.25 -2.84
N VAL A 137 4.06 -8.48 -3.12
CA VAL A 137 5.44 -8.80 -2.74
C VAL A 137 6.01 -7.68 -1.88
N PHE A 138 6.69 -8.04 -0.78
CA PHE A 138 7.34 -7.07 0.09
C PHE A 138 8.50 -6.34 -0.61
N PRO A 139 8.77 -5.06 -0.29
CA PRO A 139 9.81 -4.27 -0.94
C PRO A 139 11.19 -4.95 -0.99
N GLN A 140 11.59 -5.55 0.13
CA GLN A 140 12.87 -6.26 0.25
C GLN A 140 13.02 -7.45 -0.71
N ASP A 141 11.93 -8.15 -0.99
CA ASP A 141 11.94 -9.31 -1.90
C ASP A 141 11.77 -8.86 -3.34
N LEU A 142 10.95 -7.82 -3.58
CA LEU A 142 10.85 -7.18 -4.89
C LEU A 142 12.20 -6.64 -5.36
N GLU A 143 12.97 -6.00 -4.47
CA GLU A 143 14.29 -5.45 -4.81
C GLU A 143 15.26 -6.56 -5.23
N LYS A 144 15.26 -7.72 -4.54
CA LYS A 144 16.07 -8.88 -4.92
C LYS A 144 15.67 -9.39 -6.31
N LEU A 145 14.36 -9.53 -6.57
CA LEU A 145 13.84 -10.01 -7.85
C LEU A 145 14.18 -9.04 -9.00
N GLN A 146 14.09 -7.73 -8.76
CA GLN A 146 14.48 -6.72 -9.74
C GLN A 146 15.99 -6.73 -10.02
N LYS A 147 16.83 -6.85 -8.98
CA LYS A 147 18.29 -7.00 -9.13
C LYS A 147 18.67 -8.27 -9.90
N ALA A 148 17.91 -9.34 -9.74
CA ALA A 148 18.08 -10.58 -10.49
C ALA A 148 17.52 -10.53 -11.93
N GLY A 149 16.85 -9.43 -12.32
CA GLY A 149 16.18 -9.31 -13.62
C GLY A 149 14.94 -10.19 -13.77
N ALA A 150 14.42 -10.76 -12.67
CA ALA A 150 13.28 -11.67 -12.69
C ALA A 150 11.94 -10.96 -12.90
N VAL A 151 11.86 -9.67 -12.58
CA VAL A 151 10.67 -8.83 -12.66
C VAL A 151 10.93 -7.67 -13.60
N SER A 152 9.97 -7.35 -14.47
CA SER A 152 10.06 -6.22 -15.39
C SER A 152 8.73 -5.49 -15.51
N ALA A 153 8.79 -4.23 -15.94
CA ALA A 153 7.59 -3.50 -16.33
C ALA A 153 7.01 -4.09 -17.62
N ILE A 154 5.68 -4.19 -17.71
CA ILE A 154 5.01 -4.70 -18.93
C ILE A 154 5.30 -3.84 -20.16
N GLN A 155 5.52 -2.54 -19.97
CA GLN A 155 5.83 -1.56 -21.02
C GLN A 155 6.73 -0.48 -20.45
N LYS A 156 7.47 0.18 -21.36
CA LYS A 156 8.22 1.38 -21.01
C LYS A 156 7.25 2.45 -20.50
N ASP A 157 7.62 3.09 -19.40
CA ASP A 157 6.85 4.18 -18.75
C ASP A 157 5.53 3.76 -18.07
N VAL A 158 5.24 2.45 -17.96
CA VAL A 158 4.08 1.93 -17.21
C VAL A 158 4.53 1.24 -15.93
N ASP A 159 3.97 1.64 -14.78
CA ASP A 159 4.40 1.17 -13.44
C ASP A 159 3.83 -0.21 -13.04
N ILE A 160 3.38 -1.01 -14.01
CA ILE A 160 2.81 -2.35 -13.81
C ILE A 160 3.91 -3.39 -14.01
N LEU A 161 4.18 -4.16 -12.97
CA LEU A 161 5.23 -5.18 -12.97
C LEU A 161 4.65 -6.56 -13.29
N HIS A 162 5.40 -7.35 -14.05
CA HIS A 162 5.16 -8.77 -14.22
C HIS A 162 6.42 -9.57 -13.95
N LEU A 163 6.25 -10.85 -13.65
CA LEU A 163 7.35 -11.80 -13.57
C LEU A 163 7.78 -12.15 -14.99
N SER A 164 9.02 -11.82 -15.34
CA SER A 164 9.62 -12.05 -16.66
C SER A 164 10.33 -13.40 -16.73
N ASP A 165 10.88 -13.86 -15.62
CA ASP A 165 11.59 -15.13 -15.54
C ASP A 165 10.72 -16.19 -14.84
N ALA A 166 10.21 -17.14 -15.63
CA ALA A 166 9.36 -18.23 -15.16
C ALA A 166 10.03 -19.11 -14.09
N ARG A 167 11.37 -19.12 -13.98
CA ARG A 167 12.09 -19.88 -12.94
C ARG A 167 11.81 -19.37 -11.53
N TYR A 168 11.30 -18.16 -11.38
CA TYR A 168 10.92 -17.62 -10.07
C TYR A 168 9.46 -17.93 -9.71
N TYR A 169 8.81 -18.83 -10.45
CA TYR A 169 7.44 -19.23 -10.20
C TYR A 169 7.29 -20.75 -10.25
N ASP A 170 6.82 -21.33 -9.15
CA ASP A 170 6.47 -22.72 -9.03
C ASP A 170 4.94 -22.89 -8.98
N GLN A 171 4.40 -23.93 -9.62
CA GLN A 171 2.95 -24.14 -9.65
C GLN A 171 2.36 -24.60 -8.30
N SER A 172 3.18 -25.20 -7.44
CA SER A 172 2.77 -25.78 -6.15
C SER A 172 2.89 -24.77 -5.01
N PHE A 173 3.93 -23.93 -5.01
CA PHE A 173 4.19 -22.98 -3.92
C PHE A 173 4.24 -21.50 -4.36
N GLY A 174 4.14 -21.19 -5.65
CA GLY A 174 3.97 -19.84 -6.17
C GLY A 174 5.30 -19.10 -6.40
N LEU A 175 5.34 -17.81 -6.06
CA LEU A 175 6.50 -16.96 -6.28
C LEU A 175 7.66 -17.35 -5.36
N SER A 176 8.83 -17.64 -5.95
CA SER A 176 10.08 -17.92 -5.22
C SER A 176 11.05 -16.74 -5.30
N GLN A 177 11.94 -16.62 -4.31
CA GLN A 177 13.03 -15.64 -4.32
C GLN A 177 14.26 -16.16 -5.09
N THR A 178 14.27 -17.45 -5.42
CA THR A 178 15.34 -18.17 -6.07
C THR A 178 14.80 -18.84 -7.34
N PRO A 179 15.64 -19.06 -8.35
CA PRO A 179 15.22 -19.72 -9.59
C PRO A 179 15.06 -21.23 -9.35
N GLU A 180 13.90 -21.62 -8.85
CA GLU A 180 13.55 -23.01 -8.48
C GLU A 180 12.54 -23.64 -9.45
N GLY A 181 11.83 -22.81 -10.21
CA GLY A 181 10.89 -23.22 -11.25
C GLY A 181 11.58 -23.89 -12.42
N THR A 182 10.88 -24.83 -13.05
CA THR A 182 11.37 -25.58 -14.21
C THR A 182 11.53 -24.63 -15.40
N MET A 183 12.69 -24.62 -16.06
CA MET A 183 12.86 -23.84 -17.29
C MET A 183 11.86 -24.32 -18.35
N GLU A 184 11.05 -23.40 -18.88
CA GLU A 184 10.32 -23.67 -20.10
C GLU A 184 11.30 -23.69 -21.27
N VAL A 185 11.48 -24.87 -21.84
CA VAL A 185 12.29 -25.06 -23.04
C VAL A 185 11.53 -24.45 -24.20
N LEU A 186 11.95 -23.26 -24.66
CA LEU A 186 11.46 -22.68 -25.91
C LEU A 186 11.90 -23.60 -27.06
N TYR A 187 10.98 -24.41 -27.58
CA TYR A 187 11.18 -25.04 -28.87
C TYR A 187 11.11 -23.94 -29.94
N ALA A 188 12.22 -23.78 -30.66
CA ALA A 188 12.39 -22.87 -31.79
C ALA A 188 11.59 -23.32 -33.02
#